data_AF-A0A069IP17-F1
#
_entry.id   AF-A0A069IP17-F1
#
_cell.length_a   1.000
_cell.length_b   1.000
_cell.length_c   1.000
_cell.angle_alpha   90.00
_cell.angle_beta   90.00
_cell.angle_gamma   90.00
#
_symmetry.space_group_name_H-M   'P 1'
#
loop_
_entity.id
_entity.type
_entity.pdbx_description
1 polymer ?
#
loop_
_entity_poly.entity_id
_entity_poly.type
_entity_poly.pdbx_seq_one_letter_code
_entity_poly.pdbx_strand_id
1 'polypeptide(L)'
;MPGLSGVELNRDQASQGGKTFGEGVGQAATAPLDDLNLRRQEVPEVLITARRAPYATAGLQRCSAVVAQIDALDEALGPDVDQPTPATGTGDQAANAALDMVRDTATDFIPLRSWVRRLSGAAAHDREVQAAIRAGLVRRGFLKGIAHQRRCTRTAG
;
A
#
# COMPACT_ATOMS: atom_id res chain seq x y z
N MET A 1 -23.21 -64.25 3.28
CA MET A 1 -23.79 -63.04 2.68
C MET A 1 -23.64 -61.89 3.70
N PRO A 2 -23.15 -60.70 3.28
CA PRO A 2 -22.63 -59.63 4.14
C PRO A 2 -23.73 -58.66 4.60
N GLY A 3 -23.48 -57.91 5.69
CA GLY A 3 -24.40 -56.91 6.25
C GLY A 3 -23.65 -55.74 6.88
N LEU A 4 -23.15 -54.86 6.01
CA LEU A 4 -22.77 -53.45 6.14
C LEU A 4 -22.70 -52.81 7.54
N SER A 5 -21.46 -52.56 7.97
CA SER A 5 -21.09 -51.54 8.96
C SER A 5 -21.28 -50.13 8.41
N GLY A 6 -21.71 -49.21 9.28
CA GLY A 6 -21.20 -47.83 9.28
C GLY A 6 -22.04 -46.78 8.56
N VAL A 7 -23.14 -46.34 9.17
CA VAL A 7 -23.68 -44.98 8.99
C VAL A 7 -24.31 -44.49 10.31
N GLU A 8 -23.49 -44.14 11.29
CA GLU A 8 -23.91 -43.22 12.37
C GLU A 8 -23.08 -41.94 12.24
N LEU A 9 -23.51 -41.11 11.30
CA LEU A 9 -22.99 -39.76 11.07
C LEU A 9 -23.42 -38.87 12.24
N ASN A 10 -22.56 -38.81 13.25
CA ASN A 10 -22.20 -37.68 14.11
C ASN A 10 -23.05 -36.40 13.94
N ARG A 11 -24.24 -36.39 14.55
CA ARG A 11 -25.04 -35.17 14.80
C ARG A 11 -24.26 -34.17 15.67
N ASP A 12 -23.39 -34.68 16.52
CA ASP A 12 -22.62 -33.88 17.46
C ASP A 12 -21.51 -33.07 16.77
N GLN A 13 -20.89 -33.59 15.72
CA GLN A 13 -19.87 -32.86 14.93
C GLN A 13 -20.48 -31.71 14.11
N ALA A 14 -21.71 -31.88 13.60
CA ALA A 14 -22.43 -30.79 12.92
C ALA A 14 -22.83 -29.66 13.90
N SER A 15 -23.18 -30.01 15.15
CA SER A 15 -23.50 -29.04 16.20
C SER A 15 -22.25 -28.28 16.70
N GLN A 16 -21.08 -28.92 16.69
CA GLN A 16 -19.80 -28.30 17.04
C GLN A 16 -19.35 -27.32 15.96
N GLY A 17 -19.47 -27.67 14.68
CA GLY A 17 -19.16 -26.77 13.57
C GLY A 17 -19.99 -25.47 13.59
N GLY A 18 -21.29 -25.55 13.91
CA GLY A 18 -22.13 -24.35 14.02
C GLY A 18 -21.73 -23.40 15.16
N LYS A 19 -21.19 -23.94 16.27
CA LYS A 19 -20.75 -23.14 17.43
C LYS A 19 -19.39 -22.47 17.19
N THR A 20 -18.44 -23.17 16.56
CA THR A 20 -17.14 -22.59 16.17
C THR A 20 -17.26 -21.54 15.07
N PHE A 21 -18.22 -21.66 14.15
CA PHE A 21 -18.51 -20.60 13.18
C PHE A 21 -19.17 -19.37 13.83
N GLY A 22 -20.07 -19.55 14.80
CA GLY A 22 -20.69 -18.44 15.54
C GLY A 22 -19.70 -17.64 16.40
N GLU A 23 -18.77 -18.32 17.06
CA GLU A 23 -17.67 -17.69 17.82
C GLU A 23 -16.60 -17.08 16.89
N GLY A 24 -16.32 -17.71 15.74
CA GLY A 24 -15.40 -17.19 14.73
C GLY A 24 -15.90 -15.92 14.03
N VAL A 25 -17.22 -15.77 13.81
CA VAL A 25 -17.82 -14.55 13.24
C VAL A 25 -17.85 -13.41 14.28
N GLY A 26 -18.02 -13.72 15.57
CA GLY A 26 -17.91 -12.74 16.65
C GLY A 26 -16.48 -12.22 16.86
N GLN A 27 -15.47 -13.08 16.67
CA GLN A 27 -14.05 -12.71 16.75
C GLN A 27 -13.48 -12.14 15.44
N ALA A 28 -14.09 -12.43 14.29
CA ALA A 28 -13.71 -11.82 13.01
C ALA A 28 -14.17 -10.34 12.88
N ALA A 29 -15.14 -9.90 13.68
CA ALA A 29 -15.57 -8.51 13.74
C ALA A 29 -14.68 -7.63 14.64
N THR A 30 -13.81 -8.23 15.45
CA THR A 30 -12.85 -7.54 16.32
C THR A 30 -11.40 -7.85 15.96
N ALA A 31 -11.17 -8.53 14.81
CA ALA A 31 -9.87 -8.53 14.15
C ALA A 31 -9.39 -7.07 14.09
N PRO A 32 -8.21 -6.79 14.65
CA PRO A 32 -7.97 -5.52 15.31
C PRO A 32 -8.11 -4.39 14.30
N LEU A 33 -8.98 -3.43 14.64
CA LEU A 33 -9.06 -2.11 13.99
C LEU A 33 -7.70 -1.37 14.02
N ASP A 34 -6.66 -1.96 14.63
CA ASP A 34 -5.27 -1.54 14.56
C ASP A 34 -4.69 -1.59 13.13
N ASP A 35 -5.16 -2.48 12.24
CA ASP A 35 -4.67 -2.51 10.85
C ASP A 35 -5.34 -1.43 9.96
N LEU A 36 -6.48 -0.90 10.41
CA LEU A 36 -7.15 0.26 9.80
C LEU A 36 -6.75 1.58 10.47
N ASN A 37 -5.88 1.53 11.48
CA ASN A 37 -5.11 2.69 11.91
C ASN A 37 -3.94 2.83 10.93
N LEU A 38 -4.18 3.40 9.75
CA LEU A 38 -3.84 4.81 9.54
C LEU A 38 -2.51 5.16 10.23
N ARG A 39 -1.42 4.47 9.84
CA ARG A 39 -0.26 5.24 9.40
C ARG A 39 -0.78 6.08 8.25
N ARG A 40 -1.39 7.23 8.57
CA ARG A 40 -1.40 8.37 7.68
C ARG A 40 0.07 8.54 7.38
N GLN A 41 0.50 7.97 6.26
CA GLN A 41 1.86 8.15 5.78
C GLN A 41 1.87 9.62 5.41
N GLU A 42 2.22 10.44 6.39
CA GLU A 42 2.46 11.84 6.19
C GLU A 42 3.45 11.91 5.04
N VAL A 43 3.00 12.50 3.93
CA VAL A 43 3.79 12.54 2.70
C VAL A 43 5.13 13.19 3.08
N PRO A 44 6.28 12.51 2.88
CA PRO A 44 7.56 13.09 3.26
C PRO A 44 7.73 14.49 2.68
N GLU A 45 8.22 15.44 3.49
CA GLU A 45 8.31 16.86 3.10
C GLU A 45 9.14 17.06 1.81
N VAL A 46 10.12 16.18 1.56
CA VAL A 46 10.90 16.18 0.32
C VAL A 46 10.03 15.94 -0.92
N LEU A 47 8.97 15.12 -0.81
CA LEU A 47 8.02 14.87 -1.90
C LEU A 47 7.00 16.01 -2.05
N ILE A 48 6.62 16.66 -0.94
CA ILE A 48 5.79 17.87 -0.98
C ILE A 48 6.54 18.99 -1.70
N THR A 49 7.81 19.19 -1.36
CA THR A 49 8.70 20.16 -2.01
C THR A 49 8.90 19.83 -3.49
N ALA A 50 9.15 18.55 -3.81
CA ALA A 50 9.26 18.09 -5.19
C ALA A 50 7.99 18.36 -6.01
N ARG A 51 6.80 18.22 -5.42
CA ARG A 51 5.52 18.53 -6.08
C ARG A 51 5.35 20.01 -6.39
N ARG A 52 5.84 20.90 -5.52
CA ARG A 52 5.77 22.36 -5.74
C ARG A 52 6.70 22.83 -6.84
N ALA A 53 7.90 22.24 -6.93
CA ALA A 53 8.94 22.73 -7.84
C ALA A 53 9.84 21.60 -8.39
N PRO A 54 9.30 20.67 -9.21
CA PRO A 54 10.02 19.45 -9.62
C PRO A 54 11.28 19.73 -10.44
N TYR A 55 11.34 20.86 -11.14
CA TYR A 55 12.49 21.25 -11.98
C TYR A 55 13.29 22.43 -11.43
N ALA A 56 13.04 22.86 -10.18
CA ALA A 56 13.77 24.00 -9.61
C ALA A 56 15.27 23.73 -9.50
N THR A 57 16.07 24.69 -9.94
CA THR A 57 17.55 24.63 -9.89
C THR A 57 18.14 25.47 -8.77
N ALA A 58 17.30 26.20 -8.03
CA ALA A 58 17.70 26.95 -6.85
C ALA A 58 18.37 26.01 -5.84
N GLY A 59 19.54 26.39 -5.34
CA GLY A 59 20.32 25.60 -4.38
C GLY A 59 21.14 24.46 -5.00
N LEU A 60 21.11 24.25 -6.32
CA LEU A 60 21.83 23.17 -7.00
C LEU A 60 23.21 23.61 -7.55
N GLN A 61 23.88 24.59 -6.96
CA GLN A 61 25.11 25.16 -7.53
C GLN A 61 26.33 24.24 -7.36
N ARG A 62 26.31 23.33 -6.38
CA ARG A 62 27.41 22.42 -6.06
C ARG A 62 26.95 20.97 -6.22
N CYS A 63 27.84 20.08 -6.66
CA CYS A 63 27.54 18.65 -6.79
C CYS A 63 27.07 18.02 -5.47
N SER A 64 27.64 18.42 -4.33
CA SER A 64 27.20 17.96 -3.02
C SER A 64 25.73 18.29 -2.72
N ALA A 65 25.25 19.46 -3.16
CA ALA A 65 23.85 19.84 -2.99
C ALA A 65 22.90 19.03 -3.89
N VAL A 66 23.35 18.70 -5.11
CA VAL A 66 22.59 17.83 -6.03
C VAL A 66 22.51 16.42 -5.44
N VAL A 67 23.63 15.86 -5.01
CA VAL A 67 23.71 14.51 -4.44
C VAL A 67 22.87 14.40 -3.17
N ALA A 68 22.99 15.35 -2.24
CA ALA A 68 22.20 15.35 -1.01
C ALA A 68 20.68 15.36 -1.27
N GLN A 69 20.22 16.06 -2.30
CA GLN A 69 18.80 16.02 -2.67
C GLN A 69 18.38 14.69 -3.31
N ILE A 70 19.28 14.04 -4.07
CA ILE A 70 19.02 12.70 -4.60
C ILE A 70 18.94 11.70 -3.44
N ASP A 71 19.86 11.75 -2.47
CA ASP A 71 19.86 10.87 -1.30
C ASP A 71 18.57 11.04 -0.48
N ALA A 72 18.14 12.28 -0.23
CA ALA A 72 16.89 12.56 0.47
C ALA A 72 15.64 12.03 -0.27
N LEU A 73 15.66 12.03 -1.61
CA LEU A 73 14.59 11.46 -2.42
C LEU A 73 14.63 9.93 -2.42
N ASP A 74 15.81 9.33 -2.46
CA ASP A 74 15.97 7.86 -2.40
C ASP A 74 15.51 7.30 -1.06
N GLU A 75 15.79 7.99 0.05
CA GLU A 75 15.27 7.62 1.38
C GLU A 75 13.73 7.65 1.41
N ALA A 76 13.12 8.65 0.76
CA ALA A 76 11.67 8.81 0.76
C ALA A 76 10.93 7.92 -0.26
N LEU A 77 11.56 7.59 -1.39
CA LEU A 77 10.95 6.84 -2.49
C LEU A 77 11.34 5.36 -2.51
N GLY A 78 12.37 4.98 -1.75
CA GLY A 78 12.97 3.66 -1.80
C GLY A 78 13.84 3.44 -3.06
N PRO A 79 14.21 2.16 -3.31
CA PRO A 79 15.10 1.78 -4.41
C PRO A 79 14.65 2.37 -5.74
N ASP A 80 15.60 2.91 -6.50
CA ASP A 80 15.31 3.41 -7.85
C ASP A 80 15.22 2.27 -8.87
N VAL A 81 14.67 2.58 -10.05
CA VAL A 81 14.43 1.61 -11.14
C VAL A 81 15.71 0.91 -11.64
N ASP A 82 16.88 1.50 -11.38
CA ASP A 82 18.20 0.96 -11.69
C ASP A 82 18.80 0.10 -10.56
N GLN A 83 18.11 -0.01 -9.42
CA GLN A 83 18.56 -0.79 -8.27
C GLN A 83 17.80 -2.13 -8.20
N PRO A 84 18.49 -3.23 -7.84
CA PRO A 84 17.83 -4.52 -7.66
C PRO A 84 16.78 -4.42 -6.55
N THR A 85 15.52 -4.69 -6.89
CA THR A 85 14.46 -4.82 -5.88
C THR A 85 14.67 -6.11 -5.11
N PRO A 86 14.76 -6.10 -3.76
CA PRO A 86 14.75 -7.34 -3.00
C PRO A 86 13.42 -8.07 -3.27
N ALA A 87 13.49 -9.34 -3.68
CA ALA A 87 12.32 -10.12 -4.06
C ALA A 87 11.34 -10.22 -2.88
N THR A 88 10.29 -9.42 -2.90
CA THR A 88 9.12 -9.60 -2.02
C THR A 88 8.28 -10.72 -2.61
N GLY A 89 7.96 -11.72 -1.77
CA GLY A 89 7.36 -12.98 -2.18
C GLY A 89 6.02 -12.86 -2.90
N THR A 90 5.68 -13.91 -3.62
CA THR A 90 4.54 -14.15 -4.52
C THR A 90 3.12 -14.01 -3.93
N GLY A 91 2.95 -13.38 -2.76
CA GLY A 91 1.69 -13.35 -2.01
C GLY A 91 0.69 -12.25 -2.43
N ASP A 92 1.18 -11.07 -2.84
CA ASP A 92 0.31 -9.89 -3.02
C ASP A 92 -0.64 -9.98 -4.23
N GLN A 93 -0.31 -10.83 -5.22
CA GLN A 93 -1.16 -11.01 -6.40
C GLN A 93 -2.38 -11.90 -6.12
N ALA A 94 -2.27 -12.85 -5.18
CA ALA A 94 -3.37 -13.77 -4.85
C ALA A 94 -4.47 -13.10 -4.01
N ALA A 95 -4.10 -12.15 -3.15
CA ALA A 95 -5.03 -11.43 -2.29
C ALA A 95 -6.04 -10.57 -3.08
N ASN A 96 -5.61 -9.99 -4.20
CA ASN A 96 -6.47 -9.13 -5.02
C ASN A 96 -7.60 -9.90 -5.72
N ALA A 97 -7.40 -11.15 -6.09
CA ALA A 97 -8.42 -11.96 -6.76
C ALA A 97 -9.55 -12.43 -5.81
N ALA A 98 -9.25 -12.60 -4.52
CA ALA A 98 -10.24 -13.04 -3.53
C ALA A 98 -11.25 -11.94 -3.14
N LEU A 99 -10.83 -10.66 -3.23
CA LEU A 99 -11.66 -9.51 -2.85
C LEU A 99 -12.81 -9.21 -3.83
N ASP A 100 -12.68 -9.62 -5.09
CA ASP A 100 -13.70 -9.36 -6.12
C ASP A 100 -14.97 -10.23 -5.97
N MET A 101 -14.93 -11.32 -5.20
CA MET A 101 -16.04 -12.28 -5.10
C MET A 101 -17.05 -11.99 -3.98
N VAL A 102 -16.82 -11.02 -3.09
CA VAL A 102 -17.66 -10.80 -1.88
C VAL A 102 -18.68 -9.65 -2.04
N ARG A 103 -18.74 -8.98 -3.21
CA ARG A 103 -19.49 -7.72 -3.34
C ARG A 103 -21.01 -7.82 -3.52
N ASP A 104 -21.60 -9.00 -3.67
CA ASP A 104 -22.97 -9.11 -4.21
C ASP A 104 -24.11 -9.38 -3.21
N THR A 105 -23.90 -9.28 -1.89
CA THR A 105 -25.00 -9.51 -0.92
C THR A 105 -25.02 -8.53 0.25
N ALA A 106 -25.58 -7.34 0.04
CA ALA A 106 -26.29 -6.60 1.09
C ALA A 106 -27.18 -5.49 0.52
N THR A 107 -28.48 -5.76 0.45
CA THR A 107 -29.54 -4.75 0.21
C THR A 107 -29.93 -4.09 1.53
N ASP A 108 -30.22 -2.79 1.46
CA ASP A 108 -31.07 -2.01 2.38
C ASP A 108 -30.57 -1.64 3.78
N PHE A 109 -29.54 -0.79 3.80
CA PHE A 109 -29.60 0.49 4.53
C PHE A 109 -28.64 1.41 3.78
N ILE A 110 -29.08 2.54 3.21
CA ILE A 110 -28.22 3.34 2.33
C ILE A 110 -27.57 4.51 3.11
N PRO A 111 -26.32 4.37 3.61
CA PRO A 111 -25.43 5.49 3.84
C PRO A 111 -24.53 5.72 2.62
N LEU A 112 -24.96 5.38 1.39
CA LEU A 112 -24.11 5.49 0.20
C LEU A 112 -23.47 6.87 0.08
N ARG A 113 -24.15 7.96 0.43
CA ARG A 113 -23.52 9.29 0.35
C ARG A 113 -22.42 9.51 1.40
N SER A 114 -22.59 9.02 2.63
CA SER A 114 -21.58 9.21 3.68
C SER A 114 -20.40 8.26 3.51
N TRP A 115 -20.64 7.03 3.03
CA TRP A 115 -19.58 6.10 2.65
C TRP A 115 -18.89 6.50 1.35
N VAL A 116 -19.62 6.94 0.32
CA VAL A 116 -19.01 7.51 -0.90
C VAL A 116 -18.15 8.71 -0.55
N ARG A 117 -18.59 9.64 0.31
CA ARG A 117 -17.72 10.77 0.73
C ARG A 117 -16.52 10.31 1.54
N ARG A 118 -16.68 9.34 2.46
CA ARG A 118 -15.55 8.81 3.25
C ARG A 118 -14.56 8.05 2.37
N LEU A 119 -15.03 7.16 1.49
CA LEU A 119 -14.23 6.44 0.50
C LEU A 119 -13.63 7.38 -0.55
N SER A 120 -14.37 8.40 -0.99
CA SER A 120 -13.87 9.42 -1.94
C SER A 120 -12.87 10.35 -1.27
N GLY A 121 -13.01 10.64 0.02
CA GLY A 121 -12.05 11.40 0.81
C GLY A 121 -10.78 10.61 1.10
N ALA A 122 -10.91 9.32 1.42
CA ALA A 122 -9.79 8.38 1.49
C ALA A 122 -9.06 8.30 0.13
N ALA A 123 -9.81 8.15 -0.96
CA ALA A 123 -9.26 8.18 -2.31
C ALA A 123 -8.64 9.54 -2.70
N ALA A 124 -9.12 10.65 -2.14
CA ALA A 124 -8.51 11.97 -2.38
C ALA A 124 -7.13 12.06 -1.72
N HIS A 125 -6.99 11.59 -0.48
CA HIS A 125 -5.70 11.50 0.19
C HIS A 125 -4.74 10.57 -0.56
N ASP A 126 -5.21 9.40 -0.99
CA ASP A 126 -4.40 8.47 -1.78
C ASP A 126 -3.92 9.12 -3.08
N ARG A 127 -4.78 9.89 -3.76
CA ARG A 127 -4.38 10.65 -4.96
C ARG A 127 -3.30 11.69 -4.67
N GLU A 128 -3.36 12.36 -3.52
CA GLU A 128 -2.36 13.35 -3.11
C GLU A 128 -1.01 12.71 -2.81
N VAL A 129 -1.01 11.57 -2.12
CA VAL A 129 0.18 10.75 -1.86
C VAL A 129 0.79 10.30 -3.19
N GLN A 130 -0.02 9.71 -4.08
CA GLN A 130 0.43 9.27 -5.39
C GLN A 130 0.94 10.43 -6.27
N ALA A 131 0.32 11.61 -6.19
CA ALA A 131 0.80 12.79 -6.89
C ALA A 131 2.16 13.26 -6.36
N ALA A 132 2.39 13.18 -5.04
CA ALA A 132 3.67 13.51 -4.44
C ALA A 132 4.77 12.50 -4.83
N ILE A 133 4.46 11.21 -4.81
CA ILE A 133 5.38 10.14 -5.26
C ILE A 133 5.79 10.37 -6.71
N ARG A 134 4.82 10.58 -7.61
CA ARG A 134 5.10 10.87 -9.03
C ARG A 134 5.98 12.11 -9.20
N ALA A 135 5.71 13.18 -8.45
CA ALA A 135 6.55 14.38 -8.51
C ALA A 135 7.97 14.13 -7.98
N GLY A 136 8.11 13.33 -6.92
CA GLY A 136 9.40 12.88 -6.39
C GLY A 136 10.21 12.10 -7.41
N LEU A 137 9.58 11.13 -8.09
CA LEU A 137 10.24 10.35 -9.15
C LEU A 137 10.72 11.24 -10.30
N VAL A 138 9.90 12.19 -10.75
CA VAL A 138 10.28 13.19 -11.77
C VAL A 138 11.47 14.02 -11.30
N ARG A 139 11.42 14.50 -10.04
CA ARG A 139 12.51 15.30 -9.43
C ARG A 139 13.81 14.49 -9.36
N ARG A 140 13.75 13.23 -8.91
CA ARG A 140 14.90 12.33 -8.83
C ARG A 140 15.56 12.14 -10.19
N GLY A 141 14.76 11.84 -11.23
CA GLY A 141 15.26 11.69 -12.59
C GLY A 141 15.94 12.96 -13.13
N PHE A 142 15.33 14.13 -12.90
CA PHE A 142 15.91 15.41 -13.28
C PHE A 142 17.26 15.69 -12.58
N LEU A 143 17.33 15.46 -11.27
CA LEU A 143 18.57 15.63 -10.50
C LEU A 143 19.67 14.66 -10.93
N LYS A 144 19.32 13.39 -11.21
CA LYS A 144 20.25 12.41 -11.81
C LYS A 144 20.78 12.91 -13.16
N GLY A 145 19.93 13.50 -14.00
CA GLY A 145 20.34 14.15 -15.25
C GLY A 145 21.34 15.29 -15.04
N ILE A 146 21.09 16.19 -14.08
CA ILE A 146 22.02 17.26 -13.71
C ILE A 146 23.35 16.68 -13.21
N ALA A 147 23.29 15.69 -12.32
CA ALA A 147 24.48 15.05 -11.77
C ALA A 147 25.33 14.42 -12.89
N HIS A 148 24.68 13.72 -13.84
CA HIS A 148 25.33 13.15 -15.00
C HIS A 148 25.98 14.21 -15.89
N GLN A 149 25.24 15.27 -16.25
CA GLN A 149 25.76 16.38 -17.07
C GLN A 149 27.00 17.03 -16.44
N ARG A 150 27.00 17.18 -15.12
CA ARG A 150 28.07 17.85 -14.36
C ARG A 150 29.16 16.90 -13.88
N ARG A 151 29.07 15.61 -14.22
CA ARG A 151 30.00 14.56 -13.76
C ARG A 151 30.16 14.56 -12.24
N CYS A 152 29.06 14.79 -11.53
CA CYS A 152 29.07 14.72 -10.07
C CYS A 152 29.37 13.29 -9.63
N THR A 153 30.32 13.11 -8.72
CA THR A 153 30.61 11.82 -8.09
C THR A 153 29.65 11.60 -6.93
N ARG A 154 28.89 10.50 -6.98
CA ARG A 154 28.10 9.99 -5.86
C ARG A 154 28.81 8.76 -5.33
N THR A 155 29.33 8.84 -4.11
CA THR A 155 29.77 7.64 -3.38
C THR A 155 28.49 6.94 -2.94
N ALA A 156 28.15 5.81 -3.57
CA ALA A 156 27.08 4.96 -3.07
C ALA A 156 27.47 4.53 -1.64
N GLY A 157 26.58 4.79 -0.68
CA GLY A 157 26.67 4.22 0.66
C GLY A 157 26.18 2.80 0.69
#